data_AF-A0ABD3PZW1-F1
#
_entry.id   AF-A0ABD3PZW1-F1
#
_cell.length_a   1.000
_cell.length_b   1.000
_cell.length_c   1.000
_cell.angle_alpha   90.00
_cell.angle_beta   90.00
_cell.angle_gamma   90.00
#
_symmetry.space_group_name_H-M   'P 1'
#
loop_
_entity.id
_entity.type
_entity.pdbx_description
1 polymer ?
#
loop_
_entity_poly.entity_id
_entity_poly.type
_entity_poly.pdbx_seq_one_letter_code
_entity_poly.pdbx_strand_id
1 'polypeptide(L)'
;MTHEQESSPSHVEEHSRWKKYQSSVDQHRQSILSTRPGWFSLPPEERFYQQCLSCPLDELTRSQMPFLVLPLRIHLLRSTNSTLGCSSDLNEESIKSMVRQMNSYWEQARIRFQLLSSTHENGILEHNLDPLIPKHIQREAKHFIEHDLTRGPDGRMQNRSKRKDLYLHTLLRPLKYDKSTTYNVYFFDMTGNGSQGVCISREHRVVIMGERSTKGYPLPTKRPHGCLAKTMAHELGHALGLDHPAGRTFRDGRRQCMEREERENLMKGGADRRGGGGSYLESWQICLAREEASGFLKGCTLENQ
;
A
#
# COMPACT_ATOMS: atom_id res chain seq x y z
N MET A 1 -14.13 -47.32 -27.94
CA MET A 1 -13.54 -46.71 -26.72
C MET A 1 -13.98 -45.26 -26.70
N THR A 2 -15.10 -45.00 -26.04
CA THR A 2 -15.69 -43.67 -25.86
C THR A 2 -15.11 -43.07 -24.57
N HIS A 3 -14.32 -42.00 -24.70
CA HIS A 3 -13.88 -41.21 -23.55
C HIS A 3 -15.08 -40.39 -23.06
N GLU A 4 -15.68 -40.82 -21.96
CA GLU A 4 -16.59 -39.98 -21.17
C GLU A 4 -15.77 -38.84 -20.55
N GLN A 5 -15.99 -37.61 -21.04
CA GLN A 5 -15.54 -36.41 -20.36
C GLN A 5 -16.42 -36.20 -19.13
N GLU A 6 -15.90 -36.57 -17.96
CA GLU A 6 -16.48 -36.19 -16.67
C GLU A 6 -16.48 -34.66 -16.54
N SER A 7 -17.66 -34.06 -16.74
CA SER A 7 -17.90 -32.65 -16.48
C SER A 7 -17.72 -32.37 -14.98
N SER A 8 -16.61 -31.75 -14.61
CA SER A 8 -16.31 -31.35 -13.23
C SER A 8 -17.36 -30.36 -12.70
N PRO A 9 -18.17 -30.73 -11.68
CA PRO A 9 -19.27 -29.88 -11.18
C PRO A 9 -18.84 -28.73 -10.25
N SER A 10 -17.56 -28.46 -10.05
CA SER A 10 -17.08 -27.76 -8.84
C SER A 10 -17.04 -26.22 -8.88
N HIS A 11 -17.18 -25.56 -10.04
CA HIS A 11 -17.00 -24.10 -10.10
C HIS A 11 -18.25 -23.26 -9.78
N VAL A 12 -19.46 -23.84 -9.80
CA VAL A 12 -20.71 -23.08 -9.60
C VAL A 12 -21.00 -22.80 -8.12
N GLU A 13 -20.56 -23.66 -7.20
CA GLU A 13 -20.80 -23.49 -5.76
C GLU A 13 -19.84 -22.49 -5.09
N GLU A 14 -18.61 -22.35 -5.58
CA GLU A 14 -17.56 -21.53 -4.95
C GLU A 14 -17.88 -20.04 -4.87
N HIS A 15 -18.72 -19.51 -5.77
CA HIS A 15 -19.09 -18.09 -5.77
C HIS A 15 -20.31 -17.77 -4.88
N SER A 16 -20.94 -18.79 -4.28
CA SER A 16 -22.20 -18.64 -3.55
C SER A 16 -22.03 -17.91 -2.21
N ARG A 17 -20.96 -18.18 -1.43
CA ARG A 17 -20.83 -17.55 -0.10
C ARG A 17 -20.38 -16.11 -0.17
N TRP A 18 -19.45 -15.76 -1.08
CA TRP A 18 -19.05 -14.37 -1.26
C TRP A 18 -20.25 -13.49 -1.65
N LYS A 19 -21.09 -13.95 -2.59
CA LYS A 19 -22.33 -13.26 -2.95
C LYS A 19 -23.28 -13.10 -1.77
N LYS A 20 -23.49 -14.16 -0.98
CA LYS A 20 -24.29 -14.08 0.26
C LYS A 20 -23.73 -13.07 1.26
N TYR A 21 -22.42 -13.06 1.46
CA TYR A 21 -21.76 -12.07 2.32
C TYR A 21 -21.98 -10.64 1.82
N GLN A 22 -21.83 -10.39 0.52
CA GLN A 22 -22.10 -9.09 -0.08
C GLN A 22 -23.57 -8.67 0.15
N SER A 23 -24.52 -9.57 -0.09
CA SER A 23 -25.94 -9.32 0.20
C SER A 23 -26.20 -8.95 1.66
N SER A 24 -25.57 -9.66 2.61
CA SER A 24 -25.68 -9.35 4.04
C SER A 24 -25.10 -7.97 4.37
N VAL A 25 -23.95 -7.62 3.80
CA VAL A 25 -23.34 -6.30 3.97
C VAL A 25 -24.24 -5.20 3.42
N ASP A 26 -24.80 -5.39 2.23
CA ASP A 26 -25.69 -4.41 1.61
C ASP A 26 -26.98 -4.23 2.41
N GLN A 27 -27.59 -5.33 2.88
CA GLN A 27 -28.76 -5.28 3.76
C GLN A 27 -28.45 -4.57 5.08
N HIS A 28 -27.30 -4.86 5.70
CA HIS A 28 -26.87 -4.18 6.92
C HIS A 28 -26.67 -2.68 6.68
N ARG A 29 -26.00 -2.29 5.59
CA ARG A 29 -25.81 -0.89 5.20
C ARG A 29 -27.17 -0.20 5.00
N GLN A 30 -28.10 -0.80 4.27
CA GLN A 30 -29.44 -0.21 4.08
C GLN A 30 -30.20 -0.05 5.41
N SER A 31 -30.16 -1.06 6.27
CA SER A 31 -30.80 -1.02 7.59
C SER A 31 -30.18 0.02 8.52
N ILE A 32 -28.86 0.19 8.50
CA ILE A 32 -28.21 1.17 9.38
C ILE A 32 -28.43 2.60 8.91
N LEU A 33 -28.56 2.81 7.59
CA LEU A 33 -28.86 4.13 7.04
C LEU A 33 -30.27 4.61 7.37
N SER A 34 -31.24 3.70 7.46
CA SER A 34 -32.59 4.06 7.89
C SER A 34 -32.71 4.33 9.40
N THR A 35 -31.86 3.70 10.21
CA THR A 35 -31.94 3.77 11.68
C THR A 35 -30.95 4.73 12.32
N ARG A 36 -29.83 5.04 11.64
CA ARG A 36 -28.72 5.87 12.15
C ARG A 36 -28.15 6.77 11.05
N PRO A 37 -28.80 7.92 10.75
CA PRO A 37 -28.33 8.85 9.71
C PRO A 37 -26.88 9.34 9.90
N GLY A 38 -26.43 9.43 11.16
CA GLY A 38 -25.05 9.80 11.50
C GLY A 38 -23.98 8.77 11.12
N TRP A 39 -24.34 7.58 10.63
CA TRP A 39 -23.40 6.53 10.25
C TRP A 39 -22.33 7.00 9.26
N PHE A 40 -22.69 7.83 8.27
CA PHE A 40 -21.74 8.35 7.29
C PHE A 40 -20.71 9.34 7.88
N SER A 41 -21.00 9.94 9.03
CA SER A 41 -20.06 10.82 9.73
C SER A 41 -18.97 10.05 10.50
N LEU A 42 -19.13 8.73 10.66
CA LEU A 42 -18.14 7.90 11.31
C LEU A 42 -16.88 7.75 10.42
N PRO A 43 -15.68 7.75 11.03
CA PRO A 43 -14.46 7.41 10.31
C PRO A 43 -14.59 6.05 9.57
N PRO A 44 -13.96 5.88 8.40
CA PRO A 44 -14.03 4.63 7.65
C PRO A 44 -13.72 3.39 8.50
N GLU A 45 -12.69 3.43 9.33
CA GLU A 45 -12.28 2.32 10.19
C GLU A 45 -13.39 1.89 11.16
N GLU A 46 -14.10 2.86 11.74
CA GLU A 46 -15.23 2.60 12.65
C GLU A 46 -16.42 1.98 11.90
N ARG A 47 -16.73 2.47 10.69
CA ARG A 47 -17.83 1.91 9.87
C ARG A 47 -17.55 0.46 9.50
N PHE A 48 -16.35 0.17 9.01
CA PHE A 48 -15.98 -1.18 8.61
C PHE A 48 -15.83 -2.13 9.81
N TYR A 49 -15.40 -1.61 10.96
CA TYR A 49 -15.40 -2.38 12.20
C TYR A 49 -16.82 -2.79 12.61
N GLN A 50 -17.75 -1.84 12.69
CA GLN A 50 -19.15 -2.12 13.05
C GLN A 50 -19.84 -3.02 12.02
N GLN A 51 -19.52 -2.86 10.73
CA GLN A 51 -19.96 -3.78 9.67
C GLN A 51 -19.45 -5.20 9.93
N CYS A 52 -18.16 -5.38 10.26
CA CYS A 52 -17.60 -6.71 10.54
C CYS A 52 -18.12 -7.34 11.83
N LEU A 53 -18.62 -6.56 12.79
CA LEU A 53 -19.34 -7.12 13.94
C LEU A 53 -20.70 -7.70 13.54
N SER A 54 -21.40 -7.03 12.61
CA SER A 54 -22.74 -7.43 12.17
C SER A 54 -22.72 -8.48 11.06
N CYS A 55 -21.68 -8.43 10.22
CA CYS A 55 -21.44 -9.32 9.09
C CYS A 55 -19.98 -9.79 9.15
N PRO A 56 -19.65 -10.79 9.99
CA PRO A 56 -18.27 -11.27 10.14
C PRO A 56 -17.71 -11.82 8.83
N LEU A 57 -16.50 -11.39 8.46
CA LEU A 57 -15.75 -11.95 7.34
C LEU A 57 -14.92 -13.15 7.81
N ASP A 58 -15.52 -14.34 7.74
CA ASP A 58 -14.85 -15.60 8.05
C ASP A 58 -13.82 -16.01 6.98
N GLU A 59 -12.97 -16.99 7.33
CA GLU A 59 -11.86 -17.44 6.47
C GLU A 59 -12.33 -18.13 5.19
N LEU A 60 -13.45 -18.85 5.23
CA LEU A 60 -13.99 -19.57 4.09
C LEU A 60 -14.66 -18.61 3.07
N THR A 61 -15.34 -17.58 3.56
CA THR A 61 -15.84 -16.48 2.75
C THR A 61 -14.68 -15.72 2.11
N ARG A 62 -13.60 -15.49 2.86
CA ARG A 62 -12.39 -14.81 2.40
C ARG A 62 -11.68 -15.58 1.28
N SER A 63 -11.54 -16.90 1.41
CA SER A 63 -10.90 -17.73 0.37
C SER A 63 -11.69 -17.75 -0.94
N GLN A 64 -13.00 -17.50 -0.88
CA GLN A 64 -13.90 -17.41 -2.04
C GLN A 64 -13.98 -16.01 -2.67
N MET A 65 -13.36 -14.98 -2.10
CA MET A 65 -13.41 -13.65 -2.70
C MET A 65 -12.63 -13.63 -4.03
N PRO A 66 -13.14 -12.94 -5.06
CA PRO A 66 -12.40 -12.73 -6.30
C PRO A 66 -11.19 -11.84 -6.05
N PHE A 67 -10.11 -12.10 -6.78
CA PHE A 67 -8.92 -11.25 -6.75
C PHE A 67 -9.23 -9.89 -7.39
N LEU A 68 -8.90 -8.82 -6.68
CA LEU A 68 -8.82 -7.47 -7.25
C LEU A 68 -7.39 -7.26 -7.75
N VAL A 69 -7.24 -7.04 -9.05
CA VAL A 69 -5.93 -6.87 -9.68
C VAL A 69 -5.66 -5.39 -9.90
N LEU A 70 -4.72 -4.83 -9.14
CA LEU A 70 -4.40 -3.41 -9.15
C LEU A 70 -3.15 -3.15 -10.02
N PRO A 71 -3.21 -2.25 -11.00
CA PRO A 71 -2.07 -1.89 -11.82
C PRO A 71 -1.03 -1.14 -10.98
N LEU A 72 0.21 -1.61 -11.06
CA LEU A 72 1.36 -1.10 -10.33
C LEU A 72 2.45 -0.69 -11.32
N ARG A 73 3.07 0.47 -11.03
CA ARG A 73 4.27 0.95 -11.69
C ARG A 73 5.35 1.24 -10.65
N ILE A 74 6.56 0.75 -10.90
CA ILE A 74 7.75 0.98 -10.09
C ILE A 74 8.67 1.93 -10.86
N HIS A 75 9.16 2.96 -10.19
CA HIS A 75 10.10 3.93 -10.74
C HIS A 75 11.41 3.83 -9.98
N LEU A 76 12.48 3.49 -10.68
CA LEU A 76 13.84 3.46 -10.17
C LEU A 76 14.52 4.78 -10.53
N LEU A 77 14.70 5.65 -9.55
CA LEU A 77 15.33 6.94 -9.79
C LEU A 77 16.85 6.76 -9.72
N ARG A 78 17.55 7.25 -10.74
CA ARG A 78 19.01 7.23 -10.85
C ARG A 78 19.53 8.66 -10.72
N SER A 79 20.63 8.83 -10.02
CA SER A 79 21.28 10.13 -9.85
C SER A 79 22.72 9.92 -9.41
N THR A 80 23.62 10.82 -9.80
CA THR A 80 24.97 10.92 -9.22
C THR A 80 24.93 11.38 -7.76
N ASN A 81 23.81 12.00 -7.34
CA ASN A 81 23.52 12.26 -5.94
C ASN A 81 23.00 10.98 -5.28
N SER A 82 23.86 10.34 -4.50
CA SER A 82 23.58 9.05 -3.87
C SER A 82 22.37 9.04 -2.96
N THR A 83 21.88 10.19 -2.48
CA THR A 83 20.67 10.30 -1.64
C THR A 83 19.39 10.30 -2.47
N LEU A 84 19.46 10.86 -3.69
CA LEU A 84 18.30 11.05 -4.58
C LEU A 84 18.08 9.89 -5.55
N GLY A 85 19.12 9.10 -5.85
CA GLY A 85 19.03 7.95 -6.75
C GLY A 85 19.30 6.64 -6.04
N CYS A 86 18.48 5.62 -6.30
CA CYS A 86 18.70 4.26 -5.80
C CYS A 86 19.82 3.54 -6.57
N SER A 87 20.43 2.55 -5.91
CA SER A 87 21.56 1.79 -6.42
C SER A 87 21.16 0.87 -7.59
N SER A 88 22.12 0.57 -8.46
CA SER A 88 21.96 -0.36 -9.59
C SER A 88 21.59 -1.79 -9.17
N ASP A 89 21.78 -2.13 -7.89
CA ASP A 89 21.43 -3.44 -7.36
C ASP A 89 19.91 -3.64 -7.29
N LEU A 90 19.15 -2.54 -7.20
CA LEU A 90 17.72 -2.55 -7.49
C LEU A 90 17.53 -2.61 -9.01
N ASN A 91 17.49 -3.83 -9.52
CA ASN A 91 17.26 -4.16 -10.92
C ASN A 91 15.89 -4.85 -11.12
N GLU A 92 15.52 -5.11 -12.37
CA GLU A 92 14.23 -5.72 -12.73
C GLU A 92 13.92 -7.03 -11.98
N GLU A 93 14.88 -7.95 -11.87
CA GLU A 93 14.69 -9.23 -11.18
C GLU A 93 14.40 -9.02 -9.69
N SER A 94 15.16 -8.14 -9.05
CA SER A 94 14.96 -7.79 -7.64
C SER A 94 13.57 -7.18 -7.40
N ILE A 95 13.10 -6.29 -8.29
CA ILE A 95 11.77 -5.68 -8.21
C ILE A 95 10.69 -6.75 -8.38
N LYS A 96 10.81 -7.62 -9.38
CA LYS A 96 9.86 -8.74 -9.59
C LYS A 96 9.79 -9.65 -8.37
N SER A 97 10.93 -9.96 -7.74
CA SER A 97 10.98 -10.72 -6.50
C SER A 97 10.29 -9.99 -5.34
N MET A 98 10.57 -8.70 -5.17
CA MET A 98 9.94 -7.88 -4.13
C MET A 98 8.43 -7.76 -4.32
N VAL A 99 7.94 -7.57 -5.54
CA VAL A 99 6.50 -7.49 -5.83
C VAL A 99 5.81 -8.81 -5.53
N ARG A 100 6.43 -9.97 -5.85
CA ARG A 100 5.91 -11.29 -5.46
C ARG A 100 5.79 -11.42 -3.94
N GLN A 101 6.84 -11.06 -3.20
CA GLN A 101 6.82 -11.10 -1.73
C GLN A 101 5.84 -10.09 -1.12
N MET A 102 5.70 -8.91 -1.72
CA MET A 102 4.74 -7.90 -1.29
C MET A 102 3.30 -8.41 -1.48
N ASN A 103 3.01 -9.07 -2.60
CA ASN A 103 1.70 -9.62 -2.88
C ASN A 103 1.27 -10.71 -1.90
N SER A 104 2.19 -11.48 -1.30
CA SER A 104 1.80 -12.49 -0.29
C SER A 104 1.18 -11.86 0.97
N TYR A 105 1.54 -10.63 1.32
CA TYR A 105 0.86 -9.88 2.40
C TYR A 105 -0.56 -9.47 2.01
N TRP A 106 -0.84 -9.28 0.73
CA TRP A 106 -2.14 -8.82 0.21
C TRP A 106 -3.08 -9.97 -0.20
N GLU A 107 -2.58 -11.20 -0.28
CA GLU A 107 -3.38 -12.40 -0.55
C GLU A 107 -4.53 -12.59 0.45
N GLN A 108 -4.31 -12.24 1.73
CA GLN A 108 -5.37 -12.27 2.75
C GLN A 108 -6.56 -11.36 2.42
N ALA A 109 -6.31 -10.27 1.69
CA ALA A 109 -7.36 -9.37 1.22
C ALA A 109 -7.83 -9.72 -0.20
N ARG A 110 -7.27 -10.77 -0.82
CA ARG A 110 -7.48 -11.15 -2.23
C ARG A 110 -7.28 -9.94 -3.14
N ILE A 111 -6.21 -9.19 -2.88
CA ILE A 111 -5.72 -8.08 -3.69
C ILE A 111 -4.37 -8.52 -4.27
N ARG A 112 -4.14 -8.22 -5.54
CA ARG A 112 -2.86 -8.47 -6.22
C ARG A 112 -2.45 -7.22 -6.96
N PHE A 113 -1.27 -6.70 -6.66
CA PHE A 113 -0.66 -5.66 -7.47
C PHE A 113 0.08 -6.30 -8.64
N GLN A 114 -0.29 -5.90 -9.86
CA GLN A 114 0.30 -6.39 -11.09
C GLN A 114 1.17 -5.29 -11.69
N LEU A 115 2.46 -5.59 -11.87
CA LEU A 115 3.33 -4.74 -12.68
C LEU A 115 2.73 -4.62 -14.07
N LEU A 116 2.51 -3.39 -14.54
CA LEU A 116 2.05 -3.16 -15.90
C LEU A 116 3.03 -3.79 -16.89
N SER A 117 2.51 -4.29 -18.01
CA SER A 117 3.32 -4.70 -19.16
C SER A 117 2.64 -4.12 -20.39
N SER A 118 3.23 -3.07 -20.95
CA SER A 118 2.82 -2.55 -22.25
C SER A 118 3.86 -2.94 -23.30
N THR A 119 3.50 -2.84 -24.58
CA THR A 119 4.37 -3.20 -25.71
C THR A 119 5.67 -2.40 -25.76
N HIS A 120 5.76 -1.27 -25.05
CA HIS A 120 6.92 -0.37 -25.05
C HIS A 120 7.49 -0.05 -23.66
N GLU A 121 6.75 -0.36 -22.59
CA GLU A 121 7.17 -0.12 -21.22
C GLU A 121 6.81 -1.32 -20.34
N ASN A 122 7.82 -1.94 -19.75
CA ASN A 122 7.62 -2.78 -18.59
C ASN A 122 7.25 -1.85 -17.42
N GLY A 123 6.42 -2.30 -16.49
CA GLY A 123 5.94 -1.52 -15.32
C GLY A 123 7.04 -1.15 -14.33
N ILE A 124 8.31 -1.25 -14.73
CA ILE A 124 9.52 -0.83 -14.05
C ILE A 124 10.19 0.17 -14.98
N LEU A 125 10.23 1.42 -14.55
CA LEU A 125 10.80 2.52 -15.32
C LEU A 125 12.05 3.06 -14.62
N GLU A 126 13.12 3.27 -15.38
CA GLU A 126 14.30 3.96 -14.87
C GLU A 126 14.31 5.43 -15.29
N HIS A 127 14.58 6.33 -14.35
CA HIS A 127 14.61 7.77 -14.60
C HIS A 127 15.91 8.37 -14.10
N ASN A 128 16.66 9.05 -14.96
CA ASN A 128 17.83 9.81 -14.52
C ASN A 128 17.41 11.22 -14.11
N LEU A 129 17.55 11.56 -12.83
CA LEU A 129 17.15 12.86 -12.28
C LEU A 129 18.15 13.97 -12.60
N ASP A 130 19.42 13.64 -12.85
CA ASP A 130 20.50 14.62 -12.99
C ASP A 130 20.27 15.67 -14.09
N PRO A 131 19.81 15.30 -15.31
CA PRO A 131 19.50 16.28 -16.34
C PRO A 131 18.15 16.96 -16.14
N LEU A 132 17.25 16.38 -15.33
CA LEU A 132 15.87 16.85 -15.18
C LEU A 132 15.70 17.91 -14.11
N ILE A 133 16.61 17.94 -13.13
CA ILE A 133 16.51 18.80 -11.95
C ILE A 133 17.77 19.67 -11.86
N PRO A 134 17.65 21.01 -11.74
CA PRO A 134 18.81 21.87 -11.56
C PRO A 134 19.67 21.48 -10.34
N LYS A 135 21.01 21.55 -10.47
CA LYS A 135 21.95 21.12 -9.42
C LYS A 135 21.74 21.80 -8.06
N HIS A 136 21.31 23.06 -8.03
CA HIS A 136 21.03 23.75 -6.75
C HIS A 136 19.82 23.14 -6.03
N ILE A 137 18.73 22.86 -6.76
CA ILE A 137 17.55 22.16 -6.23
C ILE A 137 17.91 20.75 -5.74
N GLN A 138 18.76 20.02 -6.47
CA GLN A 138 19.23 18.71 -6.01
C GLN A 138 19.99 18.79 -4.67
N ARG A 139 20.83 19.82 -4.49
CA ARG A 139 21.56 20.03 -3.22
C ARG A 139 20.61 20.37 -2.08
N GLU A 140 19.62 21.23 -2.32
CA GLU A 140 18.59 21.58 -1.33
C GLU A 140 17.72 20.38 -0.95
N ALA A 141 17.29 19.60 -1.95
CA ALA A 141 16.52 18.38 -1.74
C ALA A 141 17.30 17.36 -0.90
N LYS A 142 18.58 17.13 -1.24
CA LYS A 142 19.47 16.28 -0.47
C LYS A 142 19.58 16.75 0.97
N HIS A 143 19.90 18.03 1.19
CA HIS A 143 20.03 18.59 2.53
C HIS A 143 18.75 18.39 3.34
N PHE A 144 17.59 18.69 2.75
CA PHE A 144 16.31 18.50 3.41
C PHE A 144 16.04 17.03 3.78
N ILE A 145 16.34 16.08 2.88
CA ILE A 145 16.16 14.65 3.14
C ILE A 145 17.12 14.16 4.24
N GLU A 146 18.37 14.59 4.25
CA GLU A 146 19.38 14.10 5.18
C GLU A 146 19.27 14.73 6.58
N HIS A 147 18.90 16.00 6.65
CA HIS A 147 19.01 16.79 7.88
C HIS A 147 17.67 17.27 8.44
N ASP A 148 16.71 17.63 7.58
CA ASP A 148 15.46 18.27 8.02
C ASP A 148 14.28 17.30 8.10
N LEU A 149 14.34 16.17 7.40
CA LEU A 149 13.34 15.10 7.46
C LEU A 149 13.66 14.14 8.61
N THR A 150 13.31 14.54 9.82
CA THR A 150 13.45 13.76 11.06
C THR A 150 12.10 13.41 11.70
N ARG A 151 12.09 12.36 12.54
CA ARG A 151 10.93 12.07 13.39
C ARG A 151 10.86 13.06 14.56
N GLY A 152 9.64 13.48 14.89
CA GLY A 152 9.37 14.30 16.05
C GLY A 152 9.28 13.47 17.34
N PRO A 153 9.06 14.13 18.49
CA PRO A 153 8.91 13.45 19.79
C PRO A 153 7.74 12.46 19.85
N ASP A 154 6.71 12.67 19.01
CA ASP A 154 5.56 11.78 18.84
C ASP A 154 5.86 10.54 17.98
N GLY A 155 7.11 10.39 17.55
CA GLY A 155 7.56 9.32 16.66
C GLY A 155 7.05 9.48 15.22
N ARG A 156 6.35 10.56 14.85
CA ARG A 156 5.87 10.80 13.48
C ARG A 156 6.90 11.60 12.69
N MET A 157 6.85 11.48 11.36
CA MET A 157 7.71 12.30 10.51
C MET A 157 7.26 13.76 10.50
N GLN A 158 8.20 14.67 10.77
CA GLN A 158 7.97 16.12 10.72
C GLN A 158 7.91 16.63 9.27
N ASN A 159 7.61 17.93 9.10
CA ASN A 159 7.65 18.63 7.82
C ASN A 159 6.76 18.02 6.73
N ARG A 160 5.59 17.48 7.10
CA ARG A 160 4.68 16.77 6.18
C ARG A 160 4.37 17.56 4.90
N SER A 161 4.08 18.86 5.01
CA SER A 161 3.74 19.70 3.84
C SER A 161 4.95 19.91 2.93
N LYS A 162 6.09 20.38 3.48
CA LYS A 162 7.35 20.54 2.74
C LYS A 162 7.83 19.24 2.09
N ARG A 163 7.63 18.09 2.75
CA ARG A 163 7.93 16.76 2.19
C ARG A 163 7.04 16.44 0.97
N LYS A 164 5.73 16.69 1.09
CA LYS A 164 4.79 16.48 -0.02
C LYS A 164 5.17 17.37 -1.21
N ASP A 165 5.48 18.63 -0.95
CA ASP A 165 5.90 19.60 -1.96
C ASP A 165 7.21 19.19 -2.66
N LEU A 166 8.22 18.82 -1.88
CA LEU A 166 9.49 18.34 -2.42
C LEU A 166 9.29 17.15 -3.36
N TYR A 167 8.62 16.07 -2.90
CA TYR A 167 8.48 14.89 -3.74
C TYR A 167 7.56 15.15 -4.94
N LEU A 168 6.34 15.65 -4.72
CA LEU A 168 5.35 15.74 -5.79
C LEU A 168 5.57 16.90 -6.76
N HIS A 169 6.00 18.06 -6.26
CA HIS A 169 6.05 19.29 -7.04
C HIS A 169 7.46 19.66 -7.49
N THR A 170 8.50 19.06 -6.88
CA THR A 170 9.89 19.28 -7.26
C THR A 170 10.49 18.05 -7.94
N LEU A 171 10.63 16.93 -7.21
CA LEU A 171 11.41 15.77 -7.69
C LEU A 171 10.67 14.95 -8.75
N LEU A 172 9.36 14.72 -8.58
CA LEU A 172 8.57 13.88 -9.49
C LEU A 172 7.85 14.66 -10.58
N ARG A 173 7.81 15.99 -10.49
CA ARG A 173 7.14 16.86 -11.47
C ARG A 173 7.65 16.66 -12.90
N PRO A 174 8.97 16.53 -13.18
CA PRO A 174 9.46 16.35 -14.55
C PRO A 174 9.03 15.03 -15.20
N LEU A 175 8.65 14.02 -14.40
CA LEU A 175 8.38 12.66 -14.88
C LEU A 175 6.99 12.49 -15.53
N LYS A 176 6.11 13.50 -15.45
CA LYS A 176 4.78 13.53 -16.11
C LYS A 176 4.01 12.20 -16.05
N TYR A 177 3.90 11.60 -14.87
CA TYR A 177 3.19 10.33 -14.72
C TYR A 177 1.67 10.53 -14.70
N ASP A 178 0.95 9.56 -15.26
CA ASP A 178 -0.49 9.47 -15.14
C ASP A 178 -0.89 9.11 -13.71
N LYS A 179 -1.73 9.96 -13.12
CA LYS A 179 -2.13 9.91 -11.71
C LYS A 179 -3.40 9.12 -11.47
N SER A 180 -4.17 8.81 -12.51
CA SER A 180 -5.52 8.28 -12.31
C SER A 180 -5.57 6.76 -12.35
N THR A 181 -4.78 6.13 -13.21
CA THR A 181 -4.97 4.71 -13.56
C THR A 181 -4.00 3.74 -12.88
N THR A 182 -3.05 4.19 -12.07
CA THR A 182 -1.98 3.34 -11.52
C THR A 182 -1.60 3.65 -10.07
N TYR A 183 -1.11 2.65 -9.36
CA TYR A 183 -0.33 2.83 -8.13
C TYR A 183 1.14 3.03 -8.52
N ASN A 184 1.75 4.13 -8.09
CA ASN A 184 3.11 4.48 -8.47
C ASN A 184 4.03 4.43 -7.24
N VAL A 185 5.08 3.61 -7.31
CA VAL A 185 6.08 3.46 -6.25
C VAL A 185 7.44 3.96 -6.76
N TYR A 186 8.00 4.97 -6.11
CA TYR A 186 9.28 5.58 -6.48
C TYR A 186 10.37 5.18 -5.49
N PHE A 187 11.45 4.57 -5.98
CA PHE A 187 12.61 4.25 -5.18
C PHE A 187 13.63 5.39 -5.22
N PHE A 188 13.95 5.88 -4.03
CA PHE A 188 15.09 6.73 -3.73
C PHE A 188 16.07 5.92 -2.88
N ASP A 189 17.29 6.41 -2.75
CA ASP A 189 18.21 5.83 -1.77
C ASP A 189 17.73 6.08 -0.34
N MET A 190 17.41 7.34 0.01
CA MET A 190 16.96 7.73 1.34
C MET A 190 15.66 8.54 1.27
N THR A 191 14.82 8.43 2.31
CA THR A 191 13.53 9.17 2.41
C THR A 191 13.39 10.03 3.66
N GLY A 192 14.49 10.22 4.38
CA GLY A 192 14.53 10.89 5.68
C GLY A 192 15.18 10.06 6.75
N ASN A 193 15.69 10.72 7.79
CA ASN A 193 16.23 10.05 8.96
C ASN A 193 15.11 9.36 9.76
N GLY A 194 15.24 8.05 9.98
CA GLY A 194 14.24 7.21 10.62
C GLY A 194 13.04 6.89 9.71
N SER A 195 13.13 7.17 8.41
CA SER A 195 12.11 6.84 7.41
C SER A 195 12.54 5.66 6.55
N GLN A 196 11.57 4.81 6.19
CA GLN A 196 11.75 3.63 5.34
C GLN A 196 10.97 3.76 4.02
N GLY A 197 9.89 4.52 4.06
CA GLY A 197 8.96 4.74 2.98
C GLY A 197 7.85 5.67 3.47
N VAL A 198 7.06 6.16 2.52
CA VAL A 198 5.90 7.00 2.80
C VAL A 198 4.91 6.97 1.64
N CYS A 199 3.63 6.74 1.94
CA CYS A 199 2.53 7.14 1.06
C CYS A 199 2.41 8.68 1.08
N ILE A 200 2.90 9.34 0.02
CA ILE A 200 2.95 10.81 -0.05
C ILE A 200 1.60 11.40 -0.46
N SER A 201 0.81 10.66 -1.24
CA SER A 201 -0.53 11.04 -1.67
C SER A 201 -1.42 9.81 -1.84
N ARG A 202 -2.52 9.75 -1.07
CA ARG A 202 -3.58 8.74 -1.25
C ARG A 202 -4.34 8.97 -2.55
N GLU A 203 -4.69 10.23 -2.81
CA GLU A 203 -5.43 10.66 -3.99
C GLU A 203 -4.74 10.25 -5.30
N HIS A 204 -3.42 10.42 -5.36
CA HIS A 204 -2.63 10.07 -6.55
C HIS A 204 -1.98 8.68 -6.46
N ARG A 205 -2.26 7.91 -5.38
CA ARG A 205 -1.67 6.60 -5.09
C ARG A 205 -0.13 6.57 -5.25
N VAL A 206 0.54 7.58 -4.72
CA VAL A 206 2.00 7.72 -4.81
C VAL A 206 2.66 7.27 -3.51
N VAL A 207 3.58 6.33 -3.64
CA VAL A 207 4.43 5.82 -2.57
C VAL A 207 5.89 6.12 -2.89
N ILE A 208 6.62 6.59 -1.88
CA ILE A 208 8.06 6.81 -1.94
C ILE A 208 8.74 5.76 -1.06
N MET A 209 9.77 5.10 -1.57
CA MET A 209 10.51 4.05 -0.90
C MET A 209 11.97 4.45 -0.74
N GLY A 210 12.55 4.17 0.44
CA GLY A 210 13.99 4.29 0.67
C GLY A 210 14.65 2.92 0.61
N GLU A 211 15.62 2.76 -0.29
CA GLU A 211 16.48 1.58 -0.38
C GLU A 211 17.34 1.42 0.88
N ARG A 212 17.91 2.52 1.36
CA ARG A 212 18.60 2.64 2.65
C ARG A 212 17.70 3.28 3.69
N SER A 213 18.01 3.03 4.95
CA SER A 213 17.31 3.61 6.10
C SER A 213 18.21 3.64 7.32
N THR A 214 17.96 4.61 8.20
CA THR A 214 18.51 4.66 9.56
C THR A 214 17.52 4.13 10.61
N LYS A 215 16.28 3.77 10.23
CA LYS A 215 15.28 3.27 11.18
C LYS A 215 15.66 1.89 11.71
N GLY A 216 16.19 1.86 12.93
CA GLY A 216 16.70 0.64 13.55
C GLY A 216 18.18 0.37 13.29
N TYR A 217 18.90 1.32 12.68
CA TYR A 217 20.33 1.23 12.38
C TYR A 217 21.05 2.51 12.83
N PRO A 218 22.33 2.44 13.25
CA PRO A 218 23.08 3.63 13.67
C PRO A 218 23.47 4.54 12.50
N LEU A 219 23.55 4.00 11.29
CA LEU A 219 23.96 4.68 10.06
C LEU A 219 23.07 4.25 8.90
N PRO A 220 23.00 5.02 7.79
CA PRO A 220 22.26 4.63 6.59
C PRO A 220 22.67 3.24 6.10
N THR A 221 21.76 2.28 6.20
CA THR A 221 22.04 0.86 5.93
C THR A 221 21.16 0.36 4.81
N LYS A 222 21.76 -0.39 3.86
CA LYS A 222 21.04 -1.05 2.78
C LYS A 222 20.09 -2.10 3.32
N ARG A 223 18.84 -2.02 2.89
CA ARG A 223 17.76 -2.85 3.44
C ARG A 223 17.61 -4.13 2.63
N PRO A 224 17.39 -5.28 3.28
CA PRO A 224 17.08 -6.51 2.56
C PRO A 224 15.81 -6.38 1.72
N HIS A 225 15.75 -7.05 0.57
CA HIS A 225 14.59 -7.00 -0.33
C HIS A 225 13.28 -7.41 0.34
N GLY A 226 13.29 -8.39 1.25
CA GLY A 226 12.10 -8.77 2.02
C GLY A 226 11.58 -7.64 2.93
N CYS A 227 12.48 -6.83 3.49
CA CYS A 227 12.11 -5.65 4.29
C CYS A 227 11.51 -4.54 3.41
N LEU A 228 12.09 -4.33 2.23
CA LEU A 228 11.57 -3.40 1.23
C LEU A 228 10.18 -3.82 0.74
N ALA A 229 9.99 -5.09 0.39
CA ALA A 229 8.71 -5.66 -0.04
C ALA A 229 7.60 -5.46 1.02
N LYS A 230 7.93 -5.73 2.28
CA LYS A 230 7.00 -5.53 3.42
C LYS A 230 6.67 -4.05 3.64
N THR A 231 7.67 -3.18 3.53
CA THR A 231 7.45 -1.73 3.65
C THR A 231 6.59 -1.23 2.50
N MET A 232 6.83 -1.69 1.28
CA MET A 232 6.00 -1.37 0.13
C MET A 232 4.56 -1.84 0.35
N ALA A 233 4.34 -3.04 0.90
CA ALA A 233 3.01 -3.52 1.27
C ALA A 233 2.34 -2.59 2.30
N HIS A 234 3.07 -2.15 3.33
CA HIS A 234 2.58 -1.21 4.33
C HIS A 234 2.19 0.15 3.73
N GLU A 235 3.05 0.75 2.92
CA GLU A 235 2.79 2.06 2.31
C GLU A 235 1.67 2.00 1.26
N LEU A 236 1.55 0.90 0.52
CA LEU A 236 0.39 0.66 -0.34
C LEU A 236 -0.90 0.46 0.47
N GLY A 237 -0.80 -0.03 1.72
CA GLY A 237 -1.93 -0.07 2.63
C GLY A 237 -2.45 1.32 2.96
N HIS A 238 -1.55 2.29 3.14
CA HIS A 238 -1.94 3.69 3.25
C HIS A 238 -2.56 4.25 1.96
N ALA A 239 -2.09 3.84 0.78
CA ALA A 239 -2.71 4.21 -0.49
C ALA A 239 -4.12 3.60 -0.63
N LEU A 240 -4.36 2.44 -0.03
CA LEU A 240 -5.66 1.76 0.09
C LEU A 240 -6.48 2.21 1.31
N GLY A 241 -6.24 3.42 1.81
CA GLY A 241 -7.04 4.04 2.87
C GLY A 241 -6.81 3.51 4.29
N LEU A 242 -5.88 2.58 4.50
CA LEU A 242 -5.58 2.07 5.84
C LEU A 242 -4.71 3.06 6.63
N ASP A 243 -5.04 3.25 7.89
CA ASP A 243 -4.23 4.03 8.84
C ASP A 243 -3.44 3.10 9.80
N HIS A 244 -2.48 3.66 10.53
CA HIS A 244 -1.85 2.96 11.64
C HIS A 244 -2.87 2.73 12.77
N PRO A 245 -3.11 1.48 13.20
CA PRO A 245 -4.08 1.18 14.24
C PRO A 245 -3.52 1.39 15.66
N ALA A 246 -2.21 1.59 15.80
CA ALA A 246 -1.55 1.72 17.09
C ALA A 246 -2.06 2.94 17.87
N GLY A 247 -2.40 2.74 19.15
CA GLY A 247 -2.93 3.79 20.03
C GLY A 247 -4.37 4.22 19.72
N ARG A 248 -5.07 3.53 18.81
CA ARG A 248 -6.46 3.83 18.46
C ARG A 248 -7.41 2.81 19.10
N THR A 249 -8.56 3.29 19.52
CA THR A 249 -9.69 2.49 20.02
C THR A 249 -10.94 2.82 19.22
N PHE A 250 -11.77 1.81 18.98
CA PHE A 250 -13.13 2.00 18.51
C PHE A 250 -14.01 2.58 19.63
N ARG A 251 -15.21 3.04 19.27
CA ARG A 251 -16.15 3.66 20.22
C ARG A 251 -16.63 2.70 21.32
N ASP A 252 -16.56 1.39 21.08
CA ASP A 252 -16.89 0.35 22.07
C ASP A 252 -15.72 0.06 23.05
N GLY A 253 -14.62 0.81 22.95
CA GLY A 253 -13.43 0.66 23.80
C GLY A 253 -12.43 -0.38 23.31
N ARG A 254 -12.74 -1.16 22.26
CA ARG A 254 -11.79 -2.16 21.74
C ARG A 254 -10.65 -1.48 20.98
N ARG A 255 -9.44 -2.00 21.12
CA ARG A 255 -8.26 -1.53 20.37
C ARG A 255 -8.41 -1.89 18.89
N GLN A 256 -7.99 -0.99 17.99
CA GLN A 256 -8.06 -1.22 16.53
C GLN A 256 -7.11 -2.31 16.02
N CYS A 257 -6.13 -2.69 16.83
CA CYS A 257 -5.27 -3.84 16.57
C CYS A 257 -5.24 -4.71 17.81
N MET A 258 -5.59 -5.98 17.66
CA MET A 258 -5.35 -6.95 18.72
C MET A 258 -3.85 -7.27 18.73
N GLU A 259 -3.24 -7.25 19.90
CA GLU A 259 -1.91 -7.83 20.10
C GLU A 259 -2.12 -9.34 20.12
N ARG A 260 -1.97 -10.00 18.96
CA ARG A 260 -1.89 -11.45 18.88
C ARG A 260 -0.42 -11.83 19.04
N GLU A 261 -0.13 -12.71 19.99
CA GLU A 261 1.23 -13.15 20.32
C GLU A 261 1.98 -13.73 19.09
N GLU A 262 1.26 -14.27 18.11
CA GLU A 262 1.86 -14.98 16.98
C GLU A 262 1.96 -14.17 15.67
N ARG A 263 1.18 -13.09 15.50
CA ARG A 263 1.13 -12.32 14.24
C ARG A 263 0.83 -10.85 14.50
N GLU A 264 1.86 -10.02 14.41
CA GLU A 264 1.69 -8.57 14.41
C GLU A 264 0.88 -8.10 13.18
N ASN A 265 0.28 -6.92 13.29
CA ASN A 265 -0.49 -6.29 12.21
C ASN A 265 0.43 -5.59 11.19
N LEU A 266 0.15 -5.77 9.89
CA LEU A 266 0.90 -5.18 8.78
C LEU A 266 1.01 -3.65 8.90
N MET A 267 -0.02 -3.01 9.43
CA MET A 267 -0.11 -1.54 9.57
C MET A 267 0.52 -1.02 10.87
N LYS A 268 1.12 -1.84 11.74
CA LYS A 268 1.84 -1.33 12.94
C LYS A 268 3.19 -0.67 12.60
N GLY A 269 3.76 -0.99 11.43
CA GLY A 269 5.12 -0.59 11.08
C GLY A 269 6.16 -1.24 12.02
N GLY A 270 7.44 -1.18 11.67
CA GLY A 270 8.49 -1.75 12.53
C GLY A 270 9.89 -1.30 12.11
N ALA A 271 10.89 -1.75 12.87
CA ALA A 271 12.30 -1.56 12.51
C ALA A 271 12.78 -2.77 11.70
N ASP A 272 13.54 -2.54 10.63
CA ASP A 272 13.99 -3.61 9.72
C ASP A 272 14.84 -4.66 10.45
N ARG A 273 15.67 -4.25 11.42
CA ARG A 273 16.50 -5.16 12.24
C ARG A 273 15.69 -6.22 13.02
N ARG A 274 14.37 -6.05 13.16
CA ARG A 274 13.46 -7.02 13.80
C ARG A 274 12.50 -7.68 12.81
N GLY A 275 12.79 -7.59 11.51
CA GLY A 275 11.92 -8.11 10.45
C GLY A 275 10.78 -7.18 10.05
N GLY A 276 10.77 -5.92 10.51
CA GLY A 276 9.71 -4.95 10.21
C GLY A 276 8.45 -5.13 11.07
N GLY A 277 7.31 -4.55 10.65
CA GLY A 277 6.03 -4.66 11.37
C GLY A 277 5.40 -6.05 11.26
N GLY A 278 4.08 -6.15 11.24
CA GLY A 278 3.40 -7.43 11.09
C GLY A 278 3.17 -7.92 9.66
N SER A 279 2.45 -9.04 9.52
CA SER A 279 1.99 -9.58 8.23
C SER A 279 0.46 -9.70 8.14
N TYR A 280 -0.24 -9.51 9.25
CA TYR A 280 -1.68 -9.75 9.37
C TYR A 280 -2.51 -8.47 9.19
N LEU A 281 -3.70 -8.61 8.62
CA LEU A 281 -4.74 -7.59 8.59
C LEU A 281 -5.99 -8.09 9.32
N GLU A 282 -6.57 -7.21 10.13
CA GLU A 282 -7.89 -7.43 10.74
C GLU A 282 -8.97 -7.48 9.65
N SER A 283 -10.07 -8.19 9.90
CA SER A 283 -11.16 -8.32 8.92
C SER A 283 -11.70 -6.97 8.43
N TRP A 284 -11.79 -5.97 9.32
CA TRP A 284 -12.23 -4.62 8.94
C TRP A 284 -11.24 -3.91 8.01
N GLN A 285 -9.93 -4.14 8.18
CA GLN A 285 -8.90 -3.59 7.29
C GLN A 285 -8.97 -4.25 5.92
N ILE A 286 -9.22 -5.56 5.86
CA ILE A 286 -9.44 -6.29 4.60
C ILE A 286 -10.64 -5.69 3.86
N CYS A 287 -11.77 -5.51 4.54
CA CYS A 287 -12.97 -4.93 3.92
C CYS A 287 -12.75 -3.50 3.43
N LEU A 288 -12.12 -2.64 4.24
CA LEU A 288 -11.82 -1.26 3.87
C LEU A 288 -10.89 -1.20 2.64
N ALA A 289 -9.78 -1.94 2.66
CA ALA A 289 -8.84 -1.95 1.53
C ALA A 289 -9.48 -2.47 0.24
N ARG A 290 -10.38 -3.46 0.33
CA ARG A 290 -11.12 -3.97 -0.83
C ARG A 290 -12.14 -2.97 -1.38
N GLU A 291 -12.80 -2.20 -0.53
CA GLU A 291 -13.71 -1.13 -0.96
C GLU A 291 -12.94 -0.05 -1.74
N GLU A 292 -11.81 0.42 -1.18
CA GLU A 292 -10.92 1.40 -1.83
C GLU A 292 -10.36 0.88 -3.17
N ALA A 293 -9.89 -0.37 -3.18
CA ALA A 293 -9.42 -1.04 -4.41
C ALA A 293 -10.51 -1.15 -5.48
N SER A 294 -11.74 -1.51 -5.08
CA SER A 294 -12.87 -1.63 -5.99
C SER A 294 -13.30 -0.26 -6.54
N GLY A 295 -13.32 0.78 -5.69
CA GLY A 295 -13.59 2.15 -6.09
C GLY A 295 -12.58 2.66 -7.11
N PHE A 296 -11.29 2.38 -6.87
CA PHE A 296 -10.22 2.68 -7.82
C PHE A 296 -10.45 2.01 -9.19
N LEU A 297 -10.71 0.70 -9.23
CA LEU A 297 -10.88 -0.03 -10.48
C LEU A 297 -12.08 0.46 -11.29
N LYS A 298 -13.18 0.83 -10.63
CA LYS A 298 -14.34 1.47 -11.27
C LYS A 298 -13.96 2.82 -11.88
N GLY A 299 -13.14 3.62 -11.19
CA GLY A 299 -12.62 4.87 -11.74
C GLY A 299 -11.82 4.66 -13.02
N CYS A 300 -10.92 3.67 -13.04
CA CYS A 300 -10.12 3.35 -14.22
C CYS A 300 -10.95 2.90 -15.43
N THR A 301 -12.09 2.22 -15.22
CA THR A 301 -12.95 1.80 -16.34
C THR A 301 -13.70 2.95 -16.99
N LEU A 302 -14.02 4.01 -16.23
CA LEU A 302 -14.76 5.17 -16.74
C LEU A 302 -13.89 6.09 -17.58
N GLU A 303 -12.58 6.17 -17.32
CA GLU A 303 -11.66 7.01 -18.09
C GLU A 303 -11.30 6.44 -19.48
N ASN A 304 -11.58 5.15 -19.69
CA ASN A 304 -11.33 4.47 -20.97
C ASN A 304 -12.57 4.43 -21.90
N GLN A 305 -13.67 5.06 -21.49
CA GLN A 305 -14.91 5.21 -22.27
C GLN A 305 -15.03 6.64 -22.80
#